data_AF-A0A969G7R2-F1
#
_entry.id   AF-A0A969G7R2-F1
#
_cell.length_a   1.000
_cell.length_b   1.000
_cell.length_c   1.000
_cell.angle_alpha   90.00
_cell.angle_beta   90.00
_cell.angle_gamma   90.00
#
_symmetry.space_group_name_H-M   'P 1'
#
loop_
_entity.id
_entity.type
_entity.pdbx_description
1 polymer ?
#
loop_
_entity_poly.entity_id
_entity_poly.type
_entity_poly.pdbx_seq_one_letter_code
_entity_poly.pdbx_strand_id
1 'polypeptide(L)'
;MINAWLDQYWPFDPNLLPEKTYLVGGAVRDALMGKARDYLDLDLVLAQGSVMTAKAIAKQCQAGFVVLDEQRQIARIVFPQGTVDFAQQEGESLAADLHRRDFTINAIATIFGRIPSMIP
;
A
#
# COMPACT_ATOMS: atom_id res chain seq x y z
N MET A 1 7.30 -3.13 15.77
CA MET A 1 6.48 -2.02 16.29
C MET A 1 5.56 -1.42 15.22
N ILE A 2 6.03 -1.19 13.97
CA ILE A 2 5.14 -0.74 12.87
C ILE A 2 4.10 -1.81 12.48
N ASN A 3 4.50 -3.08 12.35
CA ASN A 3 3.60 -4.16 11.92
C ASN A 3 2.38 -4.32 12.85
N ALA A 4 2.58 -4.30 14.17
CA ALA A 4 1.48 -4.45 15.14
C ALA A 4 0.46 -3.29 15.10
N TRP A 5 0.87 -2.09 14.67
CA TRP A 5 -0.05 -0.98 14.43
C TRP A 5 -0.79 -1.24 13.12
N LEU A 6 -0.07 -1.48 12.02
CA LEU A 6 -0.69 -1.72 10.70
C LEU A 6 -1.71 -2.86 10.73
N ASP A 7 -1.42 -3.96 11.43
CA ASP A 7 -2.30 -5.13 11.55
C ASP A 7 -3.69 -4.79 12.14
N GLN A 8 -3.83 -3.71 12.91
CA GLN A 8 -5.11 -3.26 13.46
C GLN A 8 -5.91 -2.34 12.53
N TYR A 9 -5.26 -1.77 11.52
CA TYR A 9 -5.81 -0.68 10.71
C TYR A 9 -5.99 -1.05 9.23
N TRP A 10 -5.51 -2.21 8.77
CA TRP A 10 -5.72 -2.62 7.39
C TRP A 10 -7.21 -2.73 7.03
N PRO A 11 -7.67 -2.11 5.93
CA PRO A 11 -9.06 -2.22 5.51
C PRO A 11 -9.41 -3.55 4.83
N PHE A 12 -8.41 -4.41 4.58
CA PHE A 12 -8.55 -5.74 3.99
C PHE A 12 -7.45 -6.68 4.50
N ASP A 13 -7.55 -7.98 4.23
CA ASP A 13 -6.52 -8.96 4.60
C ASP A 13 -5.20 -8.73 3.82
N PRO A 14 -4.09 -8.35 4.49
CA PRO A 14 -2.81 -8.09 3.81
C PRO A 14 -2.23 -9.31 3.09
N ASN A 15 -2.69 -10.54 3.40
CA ASN A 15 -2.28 -11.75 2.68
C ASN A 15 -2.73 -11.78 1.21
N LEU A 16 -3.63 -10.88 0.82
CA LEU A 16 -4.03 -10.70 -0.58
C LEU A 16 -2.99 -9.93 -1.40
N LEU A 17 -1.98 -9.33 -0.75
CA LEU A 17 -0.92 -8.60 -1.43
C LEU A 17 0.16 -9.54 -1.95
N PRO A 18 0.76 -9.25 -3.13
CA PRO A 18 1.96 -9.91 -3.59
C PRO A 18 3.14 -9.77 -2.63
N GLU A 19 4.08 -10.72 -2.66
CA GLU A 19 5.26 -10.72 -1.76
C GLU A 19 6.18 -9.48 -1.92
N LYS A 20 6.10 -8.79 -3.06
CA LYS A 20 6.85 -7.56 -3.35
C LYS A 20 5.91 -6.37 -3.41
N THR A 21 5.28 -6.07 -2.29
CA THR A 21 4.49 -4.85 -2.09
C THR A 21 5.16 -3.96 -1.08
N TYR A 22 5.28 -2.68 -1.42
CA TYR A 22 5.88 -1.67 -0.56
C TYR A 22 4.78 -0.71 -0.11
N LEU A 23 4.61 -0.58 1.20
CA LEU A 23 3.78 0.49 1.76
C LEU A 23 4.65 1.74 1.85
N VAL A 24 4.17 2.83 1.25
CA VAL A 24 4.82 4.13 1.20
C VAL A 24 3.88 5.20 1.75
N GLY A 25 4.38 6.42 1.95
CA GLY A 25 3.52 7.58 2.22
C GLY A 25 3.29 7.91 3.70
N GLY A 26 2.32 8.79 3.92
CA GLY A 26 2.07 9.44 5.21
C GLY A 26 1.62 8.48 6.31
N ALA A 27 0.95 7.38 5.96
CA ALA A 27 0.51 6.36 6.91
C ALA A 27 1.69 5.70 7.65
N VAL A 28 2.83 5.49 6.98
CA VAL A 28 4.01 4.92 7.62
C VAL A 28 4.60 5.89 8.66
N ARG A 29 4.64 7.18 8.32
CA ARG A 29 5.08 8.24 9.25
C ARG A 29 4.13 8.36 10.44
N ASP A 30 2.82 8.32 10.22
CA ASP A 30 1.84 8.48 11.28
C ASP A 30 1.81 7.26 12.22
N ALA A 31 2.03 6.06 11.68
CA ALA A 31 2.28 4.84 12.45
C ALA A 31 3.51 4.97 13.36
N LEU A 32 4.61 5.53 12.82
CA LEU A 32 5.83 5.81 13.60
C LEU A 32 5.61 6.86 14.69
N MET A 33 4.64 7.77 14.51
CA MET A 33 4.27 8.78 15.50
C MET A 33 3.16 8.33 16.47
N GLY A 34 2.66 7.09 16.34
CA GLY A 34 1.59 6.56 17.19
C GLY A 34 0.25 7.28 17.04
N LYS A 35 0.02 7.95 15.90
CA LYS A 35 -1.24 8.66 15.65
C LYS A 35 -2.24 7.73 15.00
N ALA A 36 -3.27 7.32 15.74
CA ALA A 36 -4.45 6.70 15.14
C ALA A 36 -5.22 7.74 14.33
N ARG A 37 -5.57 7.41 13.09
CA ARG A 37 -6.50 8.20 12.27
C ARG A 37 -7.77 7.41 12.07
N ASP A 38 -8.91 8.10 12.14
CA ASP A 38 -10.22 7.50 11.86
C ASP A 38 -10.40 7.18 10.35
N TYR A 39 -9.62 7.86 9.49
CA TYR A 39 -9.59 7.64 8.05
C TYR A 39 -8.16 7.38 7.58
N LEU A 40 -7.94 6.24 6.95
CA LEU A 40 -6.63 5.80 6.49
C LEU A 40 -6.43 6.10 5.01
N ASP A 41 -5.22 6.49 4.66
CA ASP A 41 -4.79 6.66 3.27
C ASP A 41 -3.49 5.89 3.10
N LEU A 42 -3.58 4.71 2.48
CA LEU A 42 -2.47 3.78 2.31
C LEU A 42 -1.99 3.81 0.87
N ASP A 43 -0.71 4.14 0.65
CA ASP A 43 -0.11 4.10 -0.67
C ASP A 43 0.73 2.82 -0.83
N LEU A 44 0.36 1.96 -1.79
CA LEU A 44 1.06 0.72 -2.11
C LEU A 44 1.74 0.83 -3.47
N VAL A 45 3.03 0.48 -3.49
CA VAL A 45 3.81 0.35 -4.73
C VAL A 45 4.06 -1.14 -5.00
N LEU A 46 3.69 -1.57 -6.20
CA LEU A 46 3.91 -2.92 -6.69
C LEU A 46 4.86 -2.88 -7.88
N ALA A 47 5.71 -3.89 -8.02
CA ALA A 47 6.61 -3.99 -9.17
C ALA A 47 5.85 -4.04 -10.52
N GLN A 48 4.68 -4.69 -10.54
CA GLN A 48 3.83 -4.84 -11.72
C GLN A 48 2.39 -5.17 -11.36
N GLY A 49 1.45 -4.90 -12.25
CA GLY A 49 0.08 -5.40 -12.17
C GLY A 49 -0.78 -4.75 -11.08
N SER A 50 -0.40 -3.56 -10.63
CA SER A 50 -1.10 -2.77 -9.59
C SER A 50 -2.62 -2.69 -9.80
N VAL A 51 -3.07 -2.33 -11.00
CA VAL A 51 -4.51 -2.22 -11.33
C VAL A 51 -5.22 -3.57 -11.25
N MET A 52 -4.59 -4.64 -11.76
CA MET A 52 -5.17 -5.99 -11.71
C MET A 52 -5.28 -6.51 -10.28
N THR A 53 -4.24 -6.31 -9.47
CA THR A 53 -4.25 -6.66 -8.04
C THR A 53 -5.31 -5.88 -7.29
N ALA A 54 -5.37 -4.56 -7.48
CA ALA A 54 -6.37 -3.71 -6.83
C ALA A 54 -7.80 -4.13 -7.19
N LYS A 55 -8.05 -4.46 -8.46
CA LYS A 55 -9.35 -4.94 -8.93
C LYS A 55 -9.74 -6.28 -8.30
N ALA A 56 -8.79 -7.21 -8.17
CA ALA A 56 -9.03 -8.51 -7.54
C ALA A 56 -9.38 -8.36 -6.05
N ILE A 57 -8.61 -7.55 -5.32
CA ILE A 57 -8.84 -7.26 -3.90
C ILE A 57 -10.18 -6.56 -3.71
N ALA A 58 -10.47 -5.51 -4.49
CA ALA A 58 -11.73 -4.78 -4.38
C ALA A 58 -12.94 -5.71 -4.62
N LYS A 59 -12.86 -6.62 -5.60
CA LYS A 59 -13.90 -7.62 -5.85
C LYS A 59 -14.08 -8.57 -4.67
N GLN A 60 -12.99 -9.05 -4.09
CA GLN A 60 -13.03 -9.97 -2.95
C GLN A 60 -13.59 -9.31 -1.69
N CYS A 61 -13.25 -8.05 -1.47
CA CYS A 61 -13.72 -7.26 -0.33
C CYS A 61 -15.07 -6.57 -0.56
N GLN A 62 -15.66 -6.70 -1.75
CA GLN A 62 -16.88 -5.97 -2.16
C GLN A 62 -16.75 -4.45 -1.96
N ALA A 63 -15.55 -3.91 -2.22
CA ALA A 63 -15.20 -2.51 -2.03
C ALA A 63 -15.30 -1.70 -3.32
N GLY A 64 -15.35 -0.37 -3.20
CA GLY A 64 -15.31 0.52 -4.36
C GLY A 64 -13.95 0.44 -5.06
N PHE A 65 -13.93 0.50 -6.39
CA PHE A 65 -12.71 0.44 -7.19
C PHE A 65 -12.75 1.51 -8.29
N VAL A 66 -11.65 2.24 -8.44
CA VAL A 66 -11.48 3.24 -9.49
C VAL A 66 -10.07 3.19 -10.05
N VAL A 67 -9.93 3.32 -11.36
CA VAL A 67 -8.63 3.55 -12.00
C VAL A 67 -8.39 5.05 -12.05
N LEU A 68 -7.30 5.51 -11.44
CA LEU A 68 -6.94 6.92 -11.38
C LEU A 68 -6.11 7.33 -12.60
N ASP A 69 -5.19 6.46 -13.02
CA ASP A 69 -4.33 6.68 -14.18
C ASP A 69 -4.03 5.33 -14.86
N GLU A 70 -4.60 5.12 -16.05
CA GLU A 70 -4.38 3.89 -16.82
C GLU A 70 -2.94 3.81 -17.37
N GLN A 71 -2.31 4.93 -17.71
CA GLN A 71 -0.97 4.92 -18.30
C GLN A 71 0.08 4.57 -17.25
N ARG A 72 -0.04 5.14 -16.05
CA ARG A 72 0.85 4.88 -14.91
C ARG A 72 0.45 3.67 -14.07
N GLN A 73 -0.64 2.99 -14.46
CA GLN A 73 -1.18 1.85 -13.73
C GLN A 73 -1.46 2.20 -12.26
N ILE A 74 -2.25 3.24 -12.03
CA ILE A 74 -2.65 3.70 -10.70
C ILE A 74 -4.13 3.41 -10.50
N ALA A 75 -4.47 2.71 -9.43
CA ALA A 75 -5.85 2.43 -9.04
C ALA A 75 -6.05 2.68 -7.55
N ARG A 76 -7.29 2.94 -7.15
CA ARG A 76 -7.70 3.16 -5.77
C ARG A 76 -8.83 2.21 -5.40
N ILE A 77 -8.70 1.61 -4.23
CA ILE A 77 -9.79 0.92 -3.54
C ILE A 77 -10.33 1.84 -2.46
N VAL A 78 -11.66 1.94 -2.38
CA VAL A 78 -12.36 2.79 -1.42
C VAL A 78 -13.10 1.91 -0.41
N PHE A 79 -12.75 2.06 0.86
CA PHE A 79 -13.39 1.43 2.00
C PHE A 79 -14.06 2.50 2.89
N PRO A 80 -15.04 2.15 3.73
CA PRO A 80 -15.63 3.08 4.71
C PRO A 80 -14.60 3.75 5.63
N GLN A 81 -13.57 3.02 6.01
CA GLN A 81 -12.51 3.42 6.94
C GLN A 81 -11.26 4.01 6.27
N GLY A 82 -11.22 4.12 4.93
CA GLY A 82 -10.06 4.66 4.23
C GLY A 82 -9.94 4.31 2.75
N THR A 83 -8.87 4.80 2.15
CA THR A 83 -8.46 4.51 0.77
C THR A 83 -7.15 3.75 0.73
N VAL A 84 -7.04 2.89 -0.28
CA VAL A 84 -5.78 2.20 -0.59
C VAL A 84 -5.46 2.41 -2.07
N ASP A 85 -4.36 3.09 -2.31
CA ASP A 85 -3.84 3.38 -3.64
C ASP A 85 -2.82 2.33 -4.02
N PHE A 86 -2.94 1.83 -5.24
CA PHE A 86 -2.04 0.87 -5.85
C PHE A 86 -1.40 1.54 -7.05
N ALA A 87 -0.11 1.79 -6.96
CA ALA A 87 0.69 2.31 -8.06
C ALA A 87 1.68 1.26 -8.53
N GLN A 88 1.94 1.22 -9.84
CA GLN A 88 3.06 0.44 -10.35
C GLN A 88 4.36 1.21 -10.10
N GLN A 89 5.43 0.49 -9.79
CA GLN A 89 6.77 1.05 -9.68
C GLN A 89 7.20 1.61 -11.03
N GLU A 90 7.63 2.87 -11.07
CA GLU A 90 8.23 3.45 -12.26
C GLU A 90 9.76 3.31 -12.21
N GLY A 91 10.33 2.75 -13.29
CA GLY A 91 11.75 2.48 -13.51
C GLY A 91 12.38 1.39 -12.64
N GLU A 92 13.71 1.34 -12.62
CA GLU A 92 14.46 0.11 -12.30
C GLU A 92 14.48 -0.30 -10.82
N SER A 93 14.14 0.61 -9.91
CA SER A 93 14.09 0.33 -8.48
C SER A 93 13.07 1.20 -7.76
N LEU A 94 12.57 0.72 -6.61
CA LEU A 94 11.72 1.51 -5.72
C LEU A 94 12.39 2.82 -5.31
N ALA A 95 13.71 2.83 -5.10
CA ALA A 95 14.45 4.05 -4.78
C ALA A 95 14.35 5.08 -5.92
N ALA A 96 14.48 4.63 -7.17
CA ALA A 96 14.34 5.50 -8.34
C ALA A 96 12.90 5.97 -8.55
N ASP A 97 11.92 5.12 -8.26
CA ASP A 97 10.48 5.47 -8.26
C ASP A 97 10.16 6.53 -7.19
N LEU A 98 10.59 6.32 -5.95
CA LEU A 98 10.41 7.27 -4.84
C LEU A 98 11.12 8.60 -5.11
N HIS A 99 12.29 8.57 -5.76
CA HIS A 99 13.01 9.78 -6.15
C HIS A 99 12.27 10.56 -7.26
N ARG A 100 11.59 9.87 -8.18
CA ARG A 100 10.81 10.48 -9.27
C ARG A 100 9.48 11.09 -8.82
N ARG A 101 8.84 10.53 -7.81
CA ARG A 101 7.56 11.04 -7.28
C ARG A 101 7.72 12.34 -6.47
N ASP A 102 8.96 12.74 -6.23
CA ASP A 102 9.47 13.98 -5.63
C ASP A 102 9.01 14.36 -4.20
N PHE A 103 10.03 14.62 -3.38
CA PHE A 103 10.09 15.40 -2.14
C PHE A 103 8.80 15.70 -1.37
N THR A 104 8.33 14.74 -0.58
CA THR A 104 7.86 15.09 0.77
C THR A 104 8.36 14.06 1.75
N ILE A 105 8.46 14.50 3.01
CA ILE A 105 8.85 13.83 4.27
C ILE A 105 8.25 12.42 4.52
N ASN A 106 7.57 11.81 3.55
CA ASN A 106 6.75 10.60 3.63
C ASN A 106 7.32 9.41 2.85
N ALA A 107 8.55 9.49 2.32
CA ALA A 107 9.22 8.38 1.62
C ALA A 107 9.78 7.32 2.59
N ILE A 108 8.96 6.87 3.54
CA ILE A 108 9.30 5.70 4.37
C ILE A 108 8.63 4.51 3.69
N ALA A 109 9.44 3.73 2.98
CA ALA A 109 9.00 2.46 2.43
C ALA A 109 9.31 1.35 3.44
N THR A 110 8.29 0.58 3.83
CA THR A 110 8.52 -0.70 4.50
C THR A 110 8.25 -1.83 3.53
N ILE A 111 9.15 -2.81 3.49
CA ILE A 111 8.93 -4.06 2.76
C ILE A 111 7.83 -4.79 3.52
N PHE A 112 6.65 -4.95 2.91
CA PHE A 112 5.70 -5.94 3.39
C PHE A 112 6.10 -7.28 2.78
N GLY A 113 7.08 -7.91 3.41
CA GLY A 113 7.53 -9.25 3.12
C GLY A 113 7.40 -10.05 4.40
N ARG A 114 6.80 -11.23 4.30
CA ARG A 114 6.77 -12.23 5.37
C ARG A 114 8.09 -12.18 6.16
N ILE A 115 8.03 -11.92 7.47
CA ILE A 115 8.92 -12.68 8.33
C ILE A 115 8.41 -14.11 8.13
N PRO A 116 9.21 -15.06 7.60
CA PRO A 116 8.80 -16.44 7.64
C PRO A 116 8.51 -16.70 9.11
N SER A 117 7.24 -16.92 9.45
CA SER A 117 6.91 -17.52 10.72
C SER A 117 7.78 -18.77 10.79
N MET A 118 8.77 -18.77 11.67
CA MET A 118 9.29 -20.01 12.22
C MET A 118 8.06 -20.66 12.85
N ILE A 119 7.43 -21.54 12.07
CA ILE A 119 6.49 -22.50 12.59
C ILE A 119 7.36 -23.47 13.40
N PRO A 120 7.02 -23.76 14.67
CA PRO A 120 7.78 -24.71 15.50
C PRO A 120 7.82 -26.11 14.88
#